data_AF-A0A7C9HQ64-F1
#
_entry.id   AF-A0A7C9HQ64-F1
#
_cell.length_a   1.000
_cell.length_b   1.000
_cell.length_c   1.000
_cell.angle_alpha   90.00
_cell.angle_beta   90.00
_cell.angle_gamma   90.00
#
_symmetry.space_group_name_H-M   'P 1'
#
loop_
_entity.id
_entity.type
_entity.pdbx_description
1 polymer ?
#
loop_
_entity_poly.entity_id
_entity_poly.type
_entity_poly.pdbx_seq_one_letter_code
_entity_poly.pdbx_strand_id
1 'polypeptide(L)'
;MTGQRWTGAAGRVTVALLLGLGGVVWGQTQPVPSAPARTTTPQVPPEDLAPAPEQAGAEQSSLELVRRSEKDGKSRRILIVKTGTQDDSGVFVLCQPTEDDPEDAPTLAVFSETGAGGVRLTIDKNVITVPLAVVTQLPPKDGQEGSDGRVEASAGTARFLDEPPPGKTDRLSRCAVEAAPKPAADTVLVTQGRTELRGQKLVYDSADGIARIDGPITFKRSSDKDALSGTSQRIEVSVDDEKTTLVGNVVLNSEGGRVSKAARVEYDDASNIARLYGTPEQPAQSVKGGDTLSAGTILYDLDRNEVRAVKPEGGTITGEFVEGEAAGTPSTAPPPATPPNP
;
A
#
# COMPACT_ATOMS: atom_id res chain seq x y z
N MET A 1 -62.72 -20.45 -4.27
CA MET A 1 -63.34 -19.11 -4.32
C MET A 1 -62.22 -18.10 -4.48
N THR A 2 -62.26 -17.31 -5.58
CA THR A 2 -61.76 -15.92 -5.79
C THR A 2 -60.40 -15.55 -5.17
N GLY A 3 -59.32 -15.18 -5.87
CA GLY A 3 -59.17 -14.55 -7.19
C GLY A 3 -59.09 -13.03 -7.07
N GLN A 4 -57.90 -12.42 -7.12
CA GLN A 4 -57.67 -11.12 -7.79
C GLN A 4 -56.17 -10.78 -7.96
N ARG A 5 -55.83 -10.43 -9.21
CA ARG A 5 -54.55 -9.88 -9.71
C ARG A 5 -54.46 -8.39 -9.44
N TRP A 6 -53.25 -7.84 -9.28
CA TRP A 6 -52.90 -6.49 -9.72
C TRP A 6 -51.53 -6.48 -10.42
N THR A 7 -51.50 -5.86 -11.59
CA THR A 7 -50.36 -5.60 -12.48
C THR A 7 -49.85 -4.17 -12.27
N GLY A 8 -48.55 -3.95 -12.44
CA GLY A 8 -47.98 -2.60 -12.57
C GLY A 8 -46.62 -2.65 -13.27
N ALA A 9 -46.55 -2.08 -14.47
CA ALA A 9 -45.37 -1.94 -15.31
C ALA A 9 -45.14 -0.45 -15.64
N ALA A 10 -43.95 -0.16 -16.19
CA ALA A 10 -43.45 1.09 -16.78
C ALA A 10 -42.74 2.05 -15.79
N GLY A 11 -41.65 2.73 -16.15
CA GLY A 11 -41.06 2.91 -17.48
C GLY A 11 -39.64 3.49 -17.43
N ARG A 12 -38.91 3.25 -18.52
CA ARG A 12 -37.61 3.85 -18.86
C ARG A 12 -37.85 5.20 -19.54
N VAL A 13 -37.05 6.22 -19.19
CA VAL A 13 -37.00 7.49 -19.90
C VAL A 13 -35.61 7.60 -20.56
N THR A 14 -35.61 7.66 -21.89
CA THR A 14 -34.45 8.01 -22.73
C THR A 14 -34.72 9.40 -23.30
N VAL A 15 -33.80 10.33 -23.11
CA VAL A 15 -33.85 11.66 -23.73
C VAL A 15 -32.80 11.70 -24.83
N ALA A 16 -33.26 11.85 -26.07
CA ALA A 16 -32.46 12.18 -27.24
C ALA A 16 -32.58 13.68 -27.51
N LEU A 17 -31.46 14.35 -27.81
CA LEU A 17 -31.43 15.72 -28.29
C LEU A 17 -30.79 15.74 -29.68
N LEU A 18 -31.54 16.20 -30.68
CA LEU A 18 -31.17 16.40 -32.08
C LEU A 18 -31.49 17.85 -32.46
N LEU A 19 -30.48 18.61 -32.87
CA LEU A 19 -30.54 19.87 -33.64
C LEU A 19 -29.17 19.97 -34.33
N GLY A 20 -28.96 20.37 -35.59
CA GLY A 20 -29.79 20.93 -36.65
C GLY A 20 -28.85 21.37 -37.78
N LEU A 21 -29.39 21.48 -38.99
CA LEU A 21 -28.74 21.54 -40.32
C LEU A 21 -28.07 22.87 -40.74
N GLY A 22 -27.24 22.79 -41.79
CA GLY A 22 -26.97 23.84 -42.80
C GLY A 22 -25.47 24.15 -42.97
N GLY A 23 -24.85 24.29 -44.14
CA GLY A 23 -25.23 24.37 -45.55
C GLY A 23 -23.93 24.56 -46.38
N VAL A 24 -24.00 24.41 -47.70
CA VAL A 24 -22.87 24.26 -48.64
C VAL A 24 -22.56 25.58 -49.38
N VAL A 25 -21.28 25.82 -49.78
CA VAL A 25 -20.79 26.24 -51.13
C VAL A 25 -19.69 27.34 -51.18
N TRP A 26 -18.52 26.92 -51.69
CA TRP A 26 -17.53 27.50 -52.64
C TRP A 26 -16.91 28.92 -52.47
N GLY A 27 -15.58 28.92 -52.27
CA GLY A 27 -14.57 29.45 -53.23
C GLY A 27 -14.28 30.97 -53.29
N GLN A 28 -13.05 31.39 -52.94
CA GLN A 28 -12.15 32.21 -53.78
C GLN A 28 -10.81 32.54 -53.10
N THR A 29 -9.77 32.55 -53.94
CA THR A 29 -8.35 32.83 -53.69
C THR A 29 -8.03 34.30 -53.36
N GLN A 30 -7.13 34.54 -52.40
CA GLN A 30 -6.25 35.73 -52.40
C GLN A 30 -4.81 35.38 -51.96
N PRO A 31 -3.79 36.04 -52.54
CA PRO A 31 -2.37 35.69 -52.40
C PRO A 31 -1.74 36.28 -51.13
N VAL A 32 -0.81 35.53 -50.52
CA VAL A 32 0.01 35.98 -49.39
C VAL A 32 1.38 36.47 -49.91
N PRO A 33 1.92 37.61 -49.43
CA PRO A 33 3.26 38.09 -49.82
C PRO A 33 4.39 37.28 -49.18
N SER A 34 5.50 37.17 -49.90
CA SER A 34 6.71 36.42 -49.56
C SER A 34 7.57 37.03 -48.43
N ALA A 35 7.92 36.16 -47.45
CA ALA A 35 9.21 35.96 -46.75
C ALA A 35 9.86 37.12 -45.94
N PRO A 36 10.61 36.83 -44.84
CA PRO A 36 11.90 36.13 -44.95
C PRO A 36 12.12 34.97 -43.95
N ALA A 37 13.13 34.18 -44.30
CA ALA A 37 13.52 32.89 -43.75
C ALA A 37 13.75 32.85 -42.23
N ARG A 38 13.29 31.77 -41.60
CA ARG A 38 13.87 31.25 -40.35
C ARG A 38 14.12 29.75 -40.51
N THR A 39 15.35 29.40 -40.18
CA THR A 39 15.96 28.09 -39.97
C THR A 39 14.97 26.94 -39.71
N THR A 40 14.99 25.96 -40.62
CA THR A 40 14.35 24.66 -40.48
C THR A 40 14.97 23.86 -39.34
N THR A 41 14.25 23.74 -38.24
CA THR A 41 14.42 22.63 -37.28
C THR A 41 13.27 21.68 -37.58
N PRO A 42 13.47 20.36 -37.78
CA PRO A 42 12.35 19.45 -38.03
C PRO A 42 11.43 19.40 -36.82
N GLN A 43 10.23 19.95 -36.98
CA GLN A 43 9.14 19.91 -36.00
C GLN A 43 8.38 18.60 -36.20
N VAL A 44 8.62 17.62 -35.33
CA VAL A 44 7.81 16.39 -35.25
C VAL A 44 6.41 16.76 -34.72
N PRO A 45 5.32 16.27 -35.33
CA PRO A 45 3.96 16.51 -34.84
C PRO A 45 3.72 15.86 -33.46
N PRO A 46 2.82 16.39 -32.61
CA PRO A 46 2.40 15.69 -31.40
C PRO A 46 1.39 14.59 -31.79
N GLU A 47 1.90 13.41 -32.13
CA GLU A 47 1.09 12.19 -32.22
C GLU A 47 1.01 11.52 -30.84
N ASP A 48 -0.24 11.32 -30.42
CA ASP A 48 -0.75 10.27 -29.53
C ASP A 48 0.23 9.60 -28.56
N LEU A 49 0.03 9.88 -27.27
CA LEU A 49 0.51 9.05 -26.16
C LEU A 49 -0.29 7.74 -26.12
N ALA A 50 -0.11 6.89 -27.12
CA ALA A 50 -0.34 5.47 -26.97
C ALA A 50 0.78 4.91 -26.06
N PRO A 51 0.46 4.02 -25.09
CA PRO A 51 1.49 3.38 -24.28
C PRO A 51 2.47 2.65 -25.19
N ALA A 52 3.77 2.85 -24.94
CA ALA A 52 4.85 2.21 -25.67
C ALA A 52 4.61 0.69 -25.72
N PRO A 53 4.86 0.03 -26.87
CA PRO A 53 4.69 -1.40 -26.99
C PRO A 53 5.62 -2.09 -25.99
N GLU A 54 5.05 -3.05 -25.24
CA GLU A 54 5.79 -3.98 -24.40
C GLU A 54 6.94 -4.56 -25.23
N GLN A 55 8.17 -4.21 -24.85
CA GLN A 55 9.36 -4.83 -25.41
C GLN A 55 9.42 -6.27 -24.89
N ALA A 56 8.89 -7.19 -25.67
CA ALA A 56 9.25 -8.60 -25.61
C ALA A 56 10.77 -8.70 -25.88
N GLY A 57 11.58 -8.85 -24.84
CA GLY A 57 13.03 -8.80 -25.00
C GLY A 57 13.88 -8.81 -23.73
N ALA A 58 13.48 -9.59 -22.71
CA ALA A 58 14.35 -10.19 -21.69
C ALA A 58 13.45 -11.16 -20.91
N GLU A 59 13.81 -12.42 -20.74
CA GLU A 59 13.13 -13.32 -19.81
C GLU A 59 13.32 -12.78 -18.39
N GLN A 60 12.48 -11.83 -17.98
CA GLN A 60 12.54 -11.29 -16.64
C GLN A 60 12.17 -12.43 -15.69
N SER A 61 13.12 -12.79 -14.82
CA SER A 61 12.94 -13.73 -13.71
C SER A 61 11.80 -13.24 -12.82
N SER A 62 10.58 -13.64 -13.15
CA SER A 62 9.34 -13.12 -12.57
C SER A 62 8.28 -14.21 -12.42
N LEU A 63 7.38 -14.01 -11.46
CA LEU A 63 6.23 -14.86 -11.21
C LEU A 63 5.05 -13.98 -10.78
N GLU A 64 3.87 -14.30 -11.29
CA GLU A 64 2.61 -13.66 -10.90
C GLU A 64 1.73 -14.64 -10.14
N LEU A 65 1.24 -14.22 -8.97
CA LEU A 65 0.11 -14.85 -8.31
C LEU A 65 -1.16 -14.03 -8.55
N VAL A 66 -2.26 -14.70 -8.85
CA VAL A 66 -3.57 -14.09 -9.10
C VAL A 66 -4.53 -14.53 -8.02
N ARG A 67 -4.86 -13.60 -7.12
CA ARG A 67 -5.88 -13.79 -6.11
C ARG A 67 -7.24 -13.33 -6.63
N ARG A 68 -8.23 -14.21 -6.63
CA ARG A 68 -9.62 -13.81 -6.86
C ARG A 68 -10.35 -13.66 -5.52
N SER A 69 -10.80 -12.44 -5.22
CA SER A 69 -11.55 -12.17 -4.00
C SER A 69 -12.93 -12.81 -4.07
N GLU A 70 -13.30 -13.55 -3.03
CA GLU A 70 -14.64 -14.10 -2.90
C GLU A 70 -15.69 -13.02 -2.55
N LYS A 71 -15.23 -11.89 -2.01
CA LYS A 71 -16.09 -10.79 -1.54
C LYS A 71 -16.63 -9.94 -2.68
N ASP A 72 -15.77 -9.61 -3.66
CA ASP A 72 -16.13 -8.73 -4.78
C ASP A 72 -15.94 -9.36 -6.16
N GLY A 73 -15.44 -10.60 -6.23
CA GLY A 73 -15.22 -11.36 -7.46
C GLY A 73 -14.06 -10.86 -8.32
N LYS A 74 -13.33 -9.83 -7.88
CA LYS A 74 -12.23 -9.21 -8.64
C LYS A 74 -10.93 -9.98 -8.46
N SER A 75 -10.13 -9.99 -9.52
CA SER A 75 -8.77 -10.54 -9.50
C SER A 75 -7.76 -9.45 -9.14
N ARG A 76 -6.81 -9.81 -8.27
CA ARG A 76 -5.71 -8.97 -7.80
C ARG A 76 -4.42 -9.73 -8.01
N ARG A 77 -3.37 -9.00 -8.37
CA ARG A 77 -2.10 -9.58 -8.80
C ARG A 77 -1.03 -9.30 -7.76
N ILE A 78 -0.24 -10.32 -7.46
CA ILE A 78 0.99 -10.22 -6.68
C ILE A 78 2.13 -10.56 -7.63
N LEU A 79 2.95 -9.56 -7.95
CA LEU A 79 4.06 -9.71 -8.87
C LEU A 79 5.36 -9.86 -8.08
N ILE A 80 6.15 -10.89 -8.38
CA ILE A 80 7.47 -11.13 -7.80
C ILE A 80 8.50 -11.08 -8.93
N VAL A 81 9.55 -10.27 -8.77
CA VAL A 81 10.60 -10.07 -9.79
C VAL A 81 11.97 -10.06 -9.14
N LYS A 82 12.92 -10.85 -9.66
CA LYS A 82 14.35 -10.67 -9.37
C LYS A 82 14.84 -9.46 -10.18
N THR A 83 15.29 -8.41 -9.50
CA THR A 83 15.65 -7.15 -10.20
C THR A 83 17.07 -7.13 -10.76
N GLY A 84 17.96 -7.99 -10.26
CA GLY A 84 19.31 -8.13 -10.81
C GLY A 84 19.27 -8.83 -12.18
N THR A 85 20.03 -8.29 -13.13
CA THR A 85 20.14 -8.79 -14.50
C THR A 85 21.36 -9.69 -14.71
N GLN A 86 22.13 -9.96 -13.65
CA GLN A 86 23.30 -10.83 -13.71
C GLN A 86 22.97 -12.20 -13.10
N ASP A 87 23.49 -13.26 -13.71
CA ASP A 87 23.24 -14.63 -13.24
C ASP A 87 24.03 -14.96 -11.97
N ASP A 88 25.11 -14.24 -11.69
CA ASP A 88 25.94 -14.39 -10.49
C ASP A 88 25.40 -13.64 -9.27
N SER A 89 24.46 -12.70 -9.47
CA SER A 89 23.92 -11.85 -8.40
C SER A 89 22.85 -12.56 -7.55
N GLY A 90 22.34 -13.70 -8.00
CA GLY A 90 21.26 -14.39 -7.32
C GLY A 90 20.69 -15.63 -8.01
N VAL A 91 19.68 -16.24 -7.39
CA VAL A 91 18.99 -17.45 -7.86
C VAL A 91 17.58 -17.10 -8.32
N PHE A 92 17.19 -17.62 -9.47
CA PHE A 92 15.79 -17.77 -9.86
C PHE A 92 15.57 -19.19 -10.37
N VAL A 93 14.57 -19.88 -9.82
CA VAL A 93 14.26 -21.27 -10.19
C VAL A 93 12.80 -21.58 -9.93
N LEU A 94 12.20 -22.33 -10.85
CA LEU A 94 10.86 -22.90 -10.75
C LEU A 94 10.96 -24.42 -10.60
N CYS A 95 10.56 -24.92 -9.44
CA CYS A 95 10.44 -26.32 -9.11
C CYS A 95 9.00 -26.80 -9.34
N GLN A 96 8.76 -27.32 -10.54
CA GLN A 96 7.46 -27.85 -10.93
C GLN A 96 7.17 -29.20 -10.25
N PRO A 97 5.90 -29.54 -10.02
CA PRO A 97 5.49 -30.92 -9.71
C PRO A 97 5.95 -31.90 -10.79
N THR A 98 6.19 -33.15 -10.38
CA THR A 98 6.53 -34.29 -11.24
C THR A 98 5.36 -35.27 -11.36
N GLU A 99 5.44 -36.24 -12.27
CA GLU A 99 4.37 -37.26 -12.46
C GLU A 99 4.11 -38.11 -11.20
N ASP A 100 5.11 -38.22 -10.31
CA ASP A 100 4.99 -38.93 -9.02
C ASP A 100 4.34 -38.07 -7.92
N ASP A 101 4.17 -36.77 -8.15
CA ASP A 101 3.52 -35.86 -7.21
C ASP A 101 1.98 -35.92 -7.36
N PRO A 102 1.21 -35.64 -6.30
CA PRO A 102 -0.24 -35.47 -6.39
C PRO A 102 -0.65 -34.42 -7.43
N GLU A 103 -1.81 -34.57 -8.06
CA GLU A 103 -2.33 -33.62 -9.07
C GLU A 103 -2.49 -32.19 -8.52
N ASP A 104 -2.73 -32.04 -7.21
CA ASP A 104 -2.88 -30.77 -6.53
C ASP A 104 -1.55 -30.18 -6.00
N ALA A 105 -0.41 -30.81 -6.33
CA ALA A 105 0.89 -30.38 -5.87
C ALA A 105 1.26 -28.96 -6.36
N PRO A 106 1.76 -28.08 -5.47
CA PRO A 106 2.09 -26.72 -5.86
C PRO A 106 3.44 -26.61 -6.58
N THR A 107 3.61 -25.60 -7.42
CA THR A 107 4.92 -25.19 -7.91
C THR A 107 5.65 -24.40 -6.83
N LEU A 108 6.94 -24.68 -6.61
CA LEU A 108 7.77 -23.84 -5.75
C LEU A 108 8.66 -22.94 -6.61
N ALA A 109 8.72 -21.66 -6.30
CA ALA A 109 9.66 -20.74 -6.89
C ALA A 109 10.59 -20.16 -5.83
N VAL A 110 11.87 -20.02 -6.15
CA VAL A 110 12.84 -19.37 -5.26
C VAL A 110 13.48 -18.21 -6.00
N PHE A 111 13.42 -17.04 -5.37
CA PHE A 111 14.04 -15.81 -5.79
C PHE A 111 15.04 -15.38 -4.73
N SER A 112 16.31 -15.27 -5.08
CA SER A 112 17.34 -14.67 -4.22
C SER A 112 18.10 -13.65 -5.03
N GLU A 113 18.39 -12.49 -4.46
CA GLU A 113 19.16 -11.42 -5.09
C GLU A 113 19.97 -10.69 -4.03
N THR A 114 21.28 -10.62 -4.24
CA THR A 114 22.23 -10.00 -3.30
C THR A 114 22.60 -8.57 -3.67
N GLY A 115 22.31 -8.15 -4.91
CA GLY A 115 22.48 -6.79 -5.37
C GLY A 115 21.48 -5.81 -4.75
N ALA A 116 21.77 -4.52 -4.90
CA ALA A 116 21.02 -3.43 -4.26
C ALA A 116 19.52 -3.38 -4.62
N GLY A 117 19.12 -3.97 -5.75
CA GLY A 117 17.72 -4.01 -6.18
C GLY A 117 16.89 -5.10 -5.48
N GLY A 118 17.53 -6.17 -4.97
CA GLY A 118 16.87 -7.30 -4.33
C GLY A 118 15.81 -8.00 -5.20
N VAL A 119 15.00 -8.81 -4.55
CA VAL A 119 13.73 -9.33 -5.06
C VAL A 119 12.65 -8.30 -4.76
N ARG A 120 11.93 -7.87 -5.79
CA ARG A 120 10.83 -6.93 -5.70
C ARG A 120 9.51 -7.67 -5.73
N LEU A 121 8.67 -7.44 -4.73
CA LEU A 121 7.30 -7.90 -4.67
C LEU A 121 6.37 -6.69 -4.78
N THR A 122 5.31 -6.79 -5.58
CA THR A 122 4.26 -5.77 -5.67
C THR A 122 2.95 -6.38 -5.22
N ILE A 123 2.38 -5.83 -4.14
CA ILE A 123 1.10 -6.25 -3.56
C ILE A 123 0.24 -5.00 -3.41
N ASP A 124 -0.82 -4.90 -4.22
CA ASP A 124 -1.61 -3.67 -4.34
C ASP A 124 -0.70 -2.46 -4.68
N LYS A 125 -0.63 -1.43 -3.83
CA LYS A 125 0.20 -0.23 -4.00
C LYS A 125 1.55 -0.34 -3.30
N ASN A 126 1.81 -1.45 -2.61
CA ASN A 126 3.04 -1.66 -1.87
C ASN A 126 4.10 -2.25 -2.78
N VAL A 127 5.24 -1.57 -2.88
CA VAL A 127 6.46 -2.13 -3.45
C VAL A 127 7.35 -2.59 -2.31
N ILE A 128 7.62 -3.89 -2.27
CA ILE A 128 8.39 -4.53 -1.20
C ILE A 128 9.69 -5.06 -1.79
N THR A 129 10.81 -4.75 -1.15
CA THR A 129 12.15 -5.22 -1.54
C THR A 129 12.73 -6.10 -0.45
N VAL A 130 13.22 -7.28 -0.84
CA VAL A 130 13.82 -8.28 0.06
C VAL A 130 14.98 -9.03 -0.61
N PRO A 131 15.94 -9.57 0.13
CA PRO A 131 16.99 -10.42 -0.43
C PRO A 131 16.50 -11.78 -0.95
N LEU A 132 15.53 -12.40 -0.27
CA LEU A 132 15.01 -13.73 -0.60
C LEU A 132 13.49 -13.75 -0.54
N ALA A 133 12.86 -14.39 -1.55
CA ALA A 133 11.46 -14.79 -1.54
C ALA A 133 11.32 -16.26 -2.00
N VAL A 134 10.59 -17.05 -1.22
CA VAL A 134 10.15 -18.40 -1.56
C VAL A 134 8.66 -18.35 -1.81
N VAL A 135 8.22 -18.75 -2.99
CA VAL A 135 6.82 -18.71 -3.41
C VAL A 135 6.32 -20.13 -3.59
N THR A 136 5.17 -20.43 -3.00
CA THR A 136 4.39 -21.64 -3.28
C THR A 136 3.21 -21.22 -4.12
N GLN A 137 3.17 -21.63 -5.38
CA GLN A 137 2.07 -21.35 -6.31
C GLN A 137 1.18 -22.59 -6.40
N LEU A 138 -0.11 -22.44 -6.09
CA LEU A 138 -1.06 -23.56 -6.16
C LEU A 138 -1.37 -23.90 -7.63
N PRO A 139 -1.90 -25.07 -7.96
CA PRO A 139 -2.49 -25.26 -9.28
C PRO A 139 -3.69 -24.29 -9.46
N PRO A 140 -3.93 -23.77 -10.69
CA PRO A 140 -5.12 -23.00 -10.99
C PRO A 140 -6.38 -23.79 -10.62
N LYS A 141 -7.37 -23.11 -10.05
CA LYS A 141 -8.69 -23.72 -9.82
C LYS A 141 -9.45 -23.83 -11.14
N ASP A 142 -10.25 -24.88 -11.29
CA ASP A 142 -11.06 -25.08 -12.50
C ASP A 142 -11.89 -23.84 -12.86
N GLY A 143 -11.75 -23.39 -14.11
CA GLY A 143 -12.46 -22.23 -14.63
C GLY A 143 -12.00 -20.87 -14.09
N GLN A 144 -10.85 -20.81 -13.39
CA GLN A 144 -10.22 -19.57 -12.96
C GLN A 144 -8.94 -19.31 -13.76
N GLU A 145 -8.79 -18.07 -14.25
CA GLU A 145 -7.53 -17.62 -14.83
C GLU A 145 -6.55 -17.24 -13.73
N GLY A 146 -5.36 -17.85 -13.77
CA GLY A 146 -4.28 -17.59 -12.84
C GLY A 146 -4.26 -18.52 -11.63
N SER A 147 -3.23 -18.35 -10.80
CA SER A 147 -2.98 -19.18 -9.64
C SER A 147 -2.58 -18.30 -8.45
N ASP A 148 -3.19 -18.54 -7.29
CA ASP A 148 -2.82 -17.92 -6.02
C ASP A 148 -1.78 -18.78 -5.28
N GLY A 149 -1.40 -18.41 -4.06
CA GLY A 149 -0.43 -19.18 -3.33
C GLY A 149 0.00 -18.61 -2.00
N ARG A 150 1.27 -18.78 -1.69
CA ARG A 150 1.91 -18.32 -0.47
C ARG A 150 3.27 -17.72 -0.82
N VAL A 151 3.63 -16.61 -0.19
CA VAL A 151 4.94 -15.98 -0.36
C VAL A 151 5.59 -15.82 1.00
N GLU A 152 6.82 -16.31 1.14
CA GLU A 152 7.66 -16.08 2.32
C GLU A 152 8.93 -15.33 1.93
N ALA A 153 9.14 -14.15 2.52
CA ALA A 153 10.20 -13.24 2.12
C ALA A 153 11.00 -12.74 3.34
N SER A 154 12.34 -12.69 3.25
CA SER A 154 13.23 -12.40 4.40
C SER A 154 14.67 -12.05 3.97
N ALA A 155 15.58 -11.88 4.94
CA ALA A 155 17.00 -11.57 4.76
C ALA A 155 17.87 -12.78 4.34
N GLY A 156 17.23 -13.92 4.07
CA GLY A 156 17.91 -15.15 3.72
C GLY A 156 18.61 -15.09 2.37
N THR A 157 19.18 -16.22 1.98
CA THR A 157 19.76 -16.43 0.65
C THR A 157 19.29 -17.76 0.07
N ALA A 158 19.49 -17.94 -1.23
CA ALA A 158 19.39 -19.25 -1.86
C ALA A 158 20.57 -19.50 -2.79
N ARG A 159 20.85 -20.77 -3.04
CA ARG A 159 21.91 -21.22 -3.95
C ARG A 159 21.49 -22.50 -4.65
N PHE A 160 22.03 -22.70 -5.85
CA PHE A 160 22.03 -24.01 -6.49
C PHE A 160 23.03 -24.92 -5.78
N LEU A 161 22.71 -26.21 -5.77
CA LEU A 161 23.57 -27.31 -5.36
C LEU A 161 24.01 -28.03 -6.62
N ASP A 162 25.20 -28.62 -6.59
CA ASP A 162 25.70 -29.39 -7.74
C ASP A 162 24.85 -30.65 -7.96
N GLU A 163 24.39 -31.27 -6.88
CA GLU A 163 23.54 -32.46 -6.90
C GLU A 163 22.46 -32.37 -5.79
N PRO A 164 21.28 -33.00 -5.99
CA PRO A 164 20.28 -33.15 -4.95
C PRO A 164 20.86 -33.83 -3.70
N PRO A 165 20.65 -33.29 -2.49
CA PRO A 165 21.16 -33.90 -1.26
C PRO A 165 20.66 -35.34 -1.04
N PRO A 166 21.53 -36.29 -0.67
CA PRO A 166 21.13 -37.69 -0.51
C PRO A 166 20.10 -37.84 0.62
N GLY A 167 19.03 -38.59 0.35
CA GLY A 167 17.96 -38.90 1.31
C GLY A 167 16.98 -37.76 1.58
N LYS A 168 17.09 -36.62 0.89
CA LYS A 168 16.09 -35.54 0.93
C LYS A 168 15.07 -35.72 -0.18
N THR A 169 13.79 -35.65 0.17
CA THR A 169 12.66 -35.85 -0.74
C THR A 169 11.83 -34.59 -0.95
N ASP A 170 12.10 -33.51 -0.20
CA ASP A 170 11.41 -32.25 -0.40
C ASP A 170 11.70 -31.66 -1.78
N ARG A 171 10.74 -30.91 -2.33
CA ARG A 171 10.76 -30.45 -3.72
C ARG A 171 11.95 -29.53 -4.03
N LEU A 172 12.37 -28.67 -3.09
CA LEU A 172 13.54 -27.81 -3.29
C LEU A 172 14.84 -28.64 -3.36
N SER A 173 15.01 -29.60 -2.45
CA SER A 173 16.15 -30.51 -2.48
C SER A 173 16.20 -31.33 -3.78
N ARG A 174 15.06 -31.82 -4.29
CA ARG A 174 14.99 -32.53 -5.58
C ARG A 174 15.39 -31.65 -6.78
N CYS A 175 15.13 -30.35 -6.70
CA CYS A 175 15.61 -29.38 -7.69
C CYS A 175 17.08 -29.00 -7.54
N ALA A 176 17.82 -29.59 -6.59
CA ALA A 176 19.16 -29.16 -6.23
C ALA A 176 19.20 -27.65 -5.85
N VAL A 177 18.22 -27.20 -5.07
CA VAL A 177 18.14 -25.80 -4.59
C VAL A 177 18.08 -25.81 -3.06
N GLU A 178 18.92 -24.99 -2.44
CA GLU A 178 18.86 -24.71 -1.01
C GLU A 178 18.45 -23.26 -0.80
N ALA A 179 17.36 -23.05 -0.06
CA ALA A 179 16.94 -21.74 0.44
C ALA A 179 17.12 -21.70 1.95
N ALA A 180 17.70 -20.61 2.46
CA ALA A 180 17.93 -20.38 3.87
C ALA A 180 17.24 -19.09 4.34
N PRO A 181 15.90 -19.10 4.54
CA PRO A 181 15.17 -17.96 5.07
C PRO A 181 15.70 -17.54 6.44
N LYS A 182 15.86 -16.22 6.63
CA LYS A 182 16.34 -15.66 7.88
C LYS A 182 15.63 -14.34 8.18
N PRO A 183 14.70 -14.30 9.14
CA PRO A 183 14.14 -13.04 9.62
C PRO A 183 15.26 -12.16 10.21
N ALA A 184 15.32 -10.90 9.79
CA ALA A 184 16.25 -9.93 10.36
C ALA A 184 15.66 -8.52 10.28
N ALA A 185 15.85 -7.72 11.33
CA ALA A 185 15.43 -6.32 11.39
C ALA A 185 15.84 -5.53 10.13
N ASP A 186 14.99 -4.58 9.75
CA ASP A 186 15.20 -3.65 8.66
C ASP A 186 15.50 -4.26 7.29
N THR A 187 15.07 -5.50 7.04
CA THR A 187 15.31 -6.21 5.79
C THR A 187 14.13 -6.15 4.83
N VAL A 188 12.91 -6.30 5.32
CA VAL A 188 11.71 -6.14 4.48
C VAL A 188 11.45 -4.66 4.33
N LEU A 189 11.84 -4.11 3.19
CA LEU A 189 11.65 -2.69 2.88
C LEU A 189 10.34 -2.54 2.11
N VAL A 190 9.42 -1.72 2.60
CA VAL A 190 8.15 -1.44 1.96
C VAL A 190 8.09 0.03 1.59
N THR A 191 7.70 0.32 0.36
CA THR A 191 7.43 1.67 -0.11
C THR A 191 6.00 1.74 -0.62
N GLN A 192 5.24 2.69 -0.08
CA GLN A 192 3.89 3.03 -0.52
C GLN A 192 3.76 4.55 -0.60
N GLY A 193 3.75 5.09 -1.81
CA GLY A 193 3.72 6.53 -2.04
C GLY A 193 4.88 7.25 -1.35
N ARG A 194 4.57 8.12 -0.37
CA ARG A 194 5.55 8.87 0.44
C ARG A 194 6.02 8.14 1.70
N THR A 195 5.50 6.94 1.95
CA THR A 195 5.75 6.19 3.18
C THR A 195 6.73 5.05 2.90
N GLU A 196 7.78 5.00 3.72
CA GLU A 196 8.74 3.91 3.79
C GLU A 196 8.55 3.16 5.11
N LEU A 197 8.45 1.84 5.05
CA LEU A 197 8.38 0.96 6.21
C LEU A 197 9.48 -0.09 6.15
N ARG A 198 9.89 -0.56 7.32
CA ARG A 198 10.94 -1.58 7.48
C ARG A 198 10.47 -2.64 8.45
N GLY A 199 10.64 -3.91 8.10
CA GLY A 199 10.29 -5.06 8.93
C GLY A 199 11.27 -6.22 8.75
N GLN A 200 10.93 -7.39 9.30
CA GLN A 200 11.83 -8.55 9.40
C GLN A 200 11.56 -9.68 8.40
N LYS A 201 10.28 -10.01 8.25
CA LYS A 201 9.81 -11.14 7.45
C LYS A 201 8.45 -10.78 6.88
N LEU A 202 8.21 -11.11 5.62
CA LEU A 202 6.89 -11.06 4.99
C LEU A 202 6.36 -12.48 4.81
N VAL A 203 5.08 -12.68 5.12
CA VAL A 203 4.32 -13.89 4.81
C VAL A 203 2.98 -13.48 4.21
N TYR A 204 2.75 -13.79 2.94
CA TYR A 204 1.43 -13.76 2.32
C TYR A 204 0.85 -15.17 2.25
N ASP A 205 -0.43 -15.32 2.57
CA ASP A 205 -1.14 -16.59 2.47
C ASP A 205 -2.48 -16.43 1.74
N SER A 206 -2.71 -17.23 0.71
CA SER A 206 -3.96 -17.23 -0.05
C SER A 206 -5.17 -17.72 0.76
N ALA A 207 -4.98 -18.45 1.85
CA ALA A 207 -6.09 -18.92 2.69
C ALA A 207 -6.87 -17.76 3.32
N ASP A 208 -6.19 -16.65 3.64
CA ASP A 208 -6.82 -15.46 4.23
C ASP A 208 -6.63 -14.18 3.40
N GLY A 209 -5.76 -14.19 2.39
CA GLY A 209 -5.50 -13.03 1.53
C GLY A 209 -4.72 -11.92 2.21
N ILE A 210 -4.01 -12.21 3.31
CA ILE A 210 -3.30 -11.20 4.10
C ILE A 210 -1.80 -11.40 3.97
N ALA A 211 -1.11 -10.36 3.50
CA ALA A 211 0.34 -10.25 3.62
C ALA A 211 0.70 -9.62 4.97
N ARG A 212 1.38 -10.39 5.82
CA ARG A 212 1.83 -10.00 7.15
C ARG A 212 3.32 -9.71 7.11
N ILE A 213 3.72 -8.55 7.64
CA ILE A 213 5.12 -8.19 7.81
C ILE A 213 5.41 -8.08 9.28
N ASP A 214 6.24 -8.97 9.80
CA ASP A 214 6.59 -9.01 11.21
C ASP A 214 7.63 -7.94 11.56
N GLY A 215 7.42 -7.29 12.70
CA GLY A 215 8.28 -6.25 13.24
C GLY A 215 9.43 -6.77 14.11
N PRO A 216 10.24 -5.86 14.71
CA PRO A 216 9.89 -4.47 14.95
C PRO A 216 9.74 -3.71 13.64
N ILE A 217 8.61 -3.01 13.50
CA ILE A 217 8.34 -2.17 12.34
C ILE A 217 8.79 -0.76 12.67
N THR A 218 9.56 -0.17 11.77
CA THR A 218 9.79 1.28 11.75
C THR A 218 9.22 1.85 10.46
N PHE A 219 8.66 3.05 10.52
CA PHE A 219 8.22 3.74 9.32
C PHE A 219 8.56 5.22 9.35
N LYS A 220 8.67 5.79 8.15
CA LYS A 220 8.85 7.22 7.90
C LYS A 220 7.95 7.64 6.74
N ARG A 221 7.32 8.79 6.84
CA ARG A 221 6.56 9.42 5.76
C ARG A 221 7.11 10.82 5.56
N SER A 222 7.62 11.07 4.36
CA SER A 222 8.06 12.41 3.98
C SER A 222 6.86 13.33 3.74
N SER A 223 7.01 14.60 4.12
CA SER A 223 6.01 15.65 3.94
C SER A 223 6.70 17.01 3.99
N ASP A 224 6.22 17.97 3.22
CA ASP A 224 6.79 19.33 3.20
C ASP A 224 6.41 20.16 4.44
N LYS A 225 5.42 19.71 5.21
CA LYS A 225 4.90 20.43 6.39
C LYS A 225 5.28 19.77 7.70
N ASP A 226 4.96 18.49 7.83
CA ASP A 226 5.12 17.72 9.06
C ASP A 226 5.46 16.27 8.67
N ALA A 227 6.73 15.90 8.71
CA ALA A 227 7.09 14.50 8.50
C ALA A 227 6.54 13.63 9.64
N LEU A 228 6.22 12.38 9.31
CA LEU A 228 5.74 11.40 10.28
C LEU A 228 6.75 10.26 10.41
N SER A 229 6.97 9.79 11.63
CA SER A 229 7.73 8.58 11.89
C SER A 229 7.02 7.73 12.92
N GLY A 230 7.40 6.47 13.07
CA GLY A 230 6.82 5.68 14.13
C GLY A 230 7.20 4.22 14.11
N THR A 231 6.52 3.47 14.97
CA THR A 231 6.77 2.05 15.19
C THR A 231 5.48 1.26 15.33
N SER A 232 5.56 -0.03 15.06
CA SER A 232 4.51 -1.02 15.36
C SER A 232 5.11 -2.42 15.49
N GLN A 233 4.31 -3.41 15.91
CA GLN A 233 4.76 -4.80 16.01
C GLN A 233 4.67 -5.57 14.70
N ARG A 234 3.71 -5.24 13.83
CA ARG A 234 3.56 -5.84 12.51
C ARG A 234 2.74 -4.95 11.57
N ILE A 235 2.82 -5.23 10.27
CA ILE A 235 1.94 -4.69 9.24
C ILE A 235 1.07 -5.82 8.70
N GLU A 236 -0.20 -5.54 8.45
CA GLU A 236 -1.13 -6.42 7.73
C GLU A 236 -1.62 -5.69 6.47
N VAL A 237 -1.40 -6.29 5.31
CA VAL A 237 -1.93 -5.82 4.02
C VAL A 237 -2.98 -6.82 3.57
N SER A 238 -4.26 -6.43 3.62
CA SER A 238 -5.36 -7.20 3.04
C SER A 238 -5.33 -6.98 1.53
N VAL A 239 -5.07 -8.05 0.78
CA VAL A 239 -5.14 -8.00 -0.68
C VAL A 239 -6.58 -7.77 -1.11
N ASP A 240 -7.55 -8.45 -0.48
CA ASP A 240 -8.96 -8.35 -0.84
C ASP A 240 -9.57 -6.98 -0.56
N ASP A 241 -9.17 -6.34 0.53
CA ASP A 241 -9.70 -5.01 0.92
C ASP A 241 -8.80 -3.86 0.48
N GLU A 242 -7.66 -4.14 -0.16
CA GLU A 242 -6.65 -3.14 -0.58
C GLU A 242 -6.26 -2.21 0.58
N LYS A 243 -6.02 -2.82 1.74
CA LYS A 243 -5.92 -2.09 3.01
C LYS A 243 -4.67 -2.44 3.77
N THR A 244 -3.88 -1.42 4.08
CA THR A 244 -2.68 -1.51 4.93
C THR A 244 -3.01 -1.11 6.37
N THR A 245 -2.61 -1.95 7.32
CA THR A 245 -2.84 -1.73 8.75
C THR A 245 -1.56 -1.96 9.57
N LEU A 246 -1.23 -1.02 10.44
CA LEU A 246 -0.24 -1.20 11.51
C LEU A 246 -0.90 -1.83 12.72
N VAL A 247 -0.26 -2.84 13.32
CA VAL A 247 -0.83 -3.60 14.43
C VAL A 247 0.17 -3.74 15.57
N GLY A 248 -0.33 -3.57 16.78
CA GLY A 248 0.38 -3.80 18.04
C GLY A 248 1.23 -2.60 18.45
N ASN A 249 0.84 -1.95 19.55
CA ASN A 249 1.55 -0.82 20.17
C ASN A 249 2.04 0.21 19.16
N VAL A 250 1.13 0.65 18.28
CA VAL A 250 1.46 1.61 17.23
C VAL A 250 1.76 2.96 17.87
N VAL A 251 2.89 3.55 17.49
CA VAL A 251 3.28 4.91 17.89
C VAL A 251 3.54 5.71 16.64
N LEU A 252 2.88 6.87 16.51
CA LEU A 252 3.08 7.85 15.46
C LEU A 252 3.67 9.13 16.07
N ASN A 253 4.78 9.60 15.53
CA ASN A 253 5.46 10.82 15.94
C ASN A 253 5.48 11.80 14.77
N SER A 254 4.90 12.99 14.98
CA SER A 254 4.96 14.11 14.05
C SER A 254 6.11 15.04 14.45
N GLU A 255 6.80 15.61 13.47
CA GLU A 255 7.83 16.64 13.70
C GLU A 255 7.28 17.85 14.49
N GLY A 256 6.01 18.20 14.31
CA GLY A 256 5.30 19.21 15.10
C GLY A 256 5.05 18.84 16.58
N GLY A 257 5.75 17.85 17.12
CA GLY A 257 5.74 17.47 18.54
C GLY A 257 4.54 16.65 18.99
N ARG A 258 3.70 16.18 18.06
CA ARG A 258 2.55 15.32 18.39
C ARG A 258 2.97 13.86 18.44
N VAL A 259 2.57 13.16 19.52
CA VAL A 259 2.74 11.72 19.69
C VAL A 259 1.38 11.07 19.79
N SER A 260 1.08 10.13 18.91
CA SER A 260 -0.18 9.39 18.93
C SER A 260 0.07 7.89 19.10
N LYS A 261 -0.75 7.23 19.91
CA LYS A 261 -0.61 5.81 20.26
C LYS A 261 -1.93 5.07 20.05
N ALA A 262 -1.87 3.84 19.57
CA ALA A 262 -3.05 3.01 19.35
C ALA A 262 -2.69 1.52 19.31
N ALA A 263 -3.68 0.66 19.51
CA ALA A 263 -3.49 -0.78 19.31
C ALA A 263 -3.40 -1.14 17.82
N ARG A 264 -4.17 -0.44 16.97
CA ARG A 264 -4.22 -0.65 15.52
C ARG A 264 -4.35 0.70 14.80
N VAL A 265 -3.68 0.86 13.66
CA VAL A 265 -3.80 2.06 12.81
C VAL A 265 -4.01 1.67 11.37
N GLU A 266 -5.14 2.09 10.81
CA GLU A 266 -5.45 1.91 9.40
C GLU A 266 -5.12 3.18 8.65
N TYR A 267 -4.44 3.05 7.52
CA TYR A 267 -4.07 4.18 6.68
C TYR A 267 -4.95 4.21 5.43
N ASP A 268 -5.61 5.35 5.22
CA ASP A 268 -6.28 5.69 3.97
C ASP A 268 -5.42 6.69 3.20
N ASP A 269 -4.73 6.19 2.17
CA ASP A 269 -3.85 6.98 1.32
C ASP A 269 -4.61 7.98 0.45
N ALA A 270 -5.83 7.64 0.01
CA ALA A 270 -6.61 8.53 -0.85
C ALA A 270 -7.06 9.79 -0.10
N SER A 271 -7.39 9.65 1.18
CA SER A 271 -7.82 10.74 2.03
C SER A 271 -6.70 11.35 2.88
N ASN A 272 -5.49 10.77 2.87
CA ASN A 272 -4.39 11.08 3.81
C ASN A 272 -4.84 11.03 5.29
N ILE A 273 -5.69 10.07 5.65
CA ILE A 273 -6.21 9.92 7.02
C ILE A 273 -5.64 8.64 7.64
N ALA A 274 -5.05 8.77 8.82
CA ALA A 274 -4.76 7.64 9.70
C ALA A 274 -5.87 7.48 10.72
N ARG A 275 -6.45 6.29 10.80
CA ARG A 275 -7.50 5.94 11.75
C ARG A 275 -6.92 5.07 12.84
N LEU A 276 -6.83 5.64 14.04
CA LEU A 276 -6.27 5.02 15.22
C LEU A 276 -7.39 4.35 16.00
N TYR A 277 -7.24 3.06 16.26
CA TYR A 277 -8.17 2.26 17.04
C TYR A 277 -7.53 1.84 18.36
N GLY A 278 -8.20 2.19 19.45
CA GLY A 278 -7.89 1.73 20.79
C GLY A 278 -8.66 0.46 21.16
N THR A 279 -8.18 -0.24 22.17
CA THR A 279 -8.95 -1.24 22.92
C THR A 279 -9.34 -0.66 24.29
N PRO A 280 -10.23 -1.31 25.05
CA PRO A 280 -10.52 -0.89 26.43
C PRO A 280 -9.26 -0.81 27.31
N GLU A 281 -8.29 -1.70 27.10
CA GLU A 281 -7.02 -1.75 27.84
C GLU A 281 -5.99 -0.74 27.32
N GLN A 282 -6.08 -0.37 26.04
CA GLN A 282 -5.17 0.56 25.37
C GLN A 282 -5.98 1.51 24.47
N PRO A 283 -6.57 2.58 25.03
CA PRO A 283 -7.32 3.55 24.22
C PRO A 283 -6.40 4.24 23.20
N ALA A 284 -6.98 4.71 22.10
CA ALA A 284 -6.23 5.54 21.17
C ALA A 284 -5.98 6.89 21.84
N GLN A 285 -4.73 7.34 21.81
CA GLN A 285 -4.28 8.56 22.47
C GLN A 285 -3.55 9.45 21.47
N SER A 286 -3.74 10.75 21.56
CA SER A 286 -2.91 11.75 20.88
C SER A 286 -2.53 12.85 21.86
N VAL A 287 -1.23 13.13 21.95
CA VAL A 287 -0.65 14.14 22.84
C VAL A 287 0.09 15.15 22.00
N LYS A 288 -0.12 16.46 22.23
CA LYS A 288 0.69 17.53 21.65
C LYS A 288 0.90 18.62 22.70
N GLY A 289 2.15 18.85 23.10
CA GLY A 289 2.44 19.70 24.25
C GLY A 289 1.83 19.11 25.52
N GLY A 290 0.98 19.86 26.21
CA GLY A 290 0.21 19.40 27.37
C GLY A 290 -1.15 18.79 27.04
N ASP A 291 -1.66 18.98 25.82
CA ASP A 291 -3.00 18.55 25.45
C ASP A 291 -3.04 17.06 25.13
N THR A 292 -3.96 16.34 25.77
CA THR A 292 -4.17 14.90 25.61
C THR A 292 -5.60 14.61 25.17
N LEU A 293 -5.75 13.96 24.02
CA LEU A 293 -7.00 13.42 23.52
C LEU A 293 -6.98 11.90 23.62
N SER A 294 -8.00 11.29 24.22
CA SER A 294 -8.15 9.84 24.35
C SER A 294 -9.56 9.37 23.96
N ALA A 295 -9.64 8.35 23.10
CA ALA A 295 -10.91 7.80 22.61
C ALA A 295 -10.77 6.35 22.13
N GLY A 296 -11.90 5.67 21.90
CA GLY A 296 -11.90 4.37 21.22
C GLY A 296 -11.40 4.46 19.77
N THR A 297 -11.71 5.56 19.07
CA THR A 297 -11.23 5.84 17.72
C THR A 297 -10.81 7.29 17.59
N ILE A 298 -9.63 7.54 17.01
CA ILE A 298 -9.15 8.87 16.63
C ILE A 298 -8.88 8.89 15.12
N LEU A 299 -9.40 9.90 14.43
CA LEU A 299 -9.01 10.22 13.06
C LEU A 299 -7.89 11.25 13.09
N TYR A 300 -6.81 10.98 12.38
CA TYR A 300 -5.68 11.87 12.22
C TYR A 300 -5.54 12.26 10.74
N ASP A 301 -5.86 13.51 10.44
CA ASP A 301 -5.57 14.13 9.14
C ASP A 301 -4.07 14.47 9.08
N LEU A 302 -3.34 13.73 8.23
CA LEU A 302 -1.90 13.82 8.14
C LEU A 302 -1.41 15.05 7.37
N ASP A 303 -2.28 15.73 6.63
CA ASP A 303 -1.91 16.91 5.83
C ASP A 303 -2.15 18.21 6.62
N ARG A 304 -3.14 18.21 7.51
CA ARG A 304 -3.49 19.35 8.40
C ARG A 304 -2.91 19.24 9.81
N ASN A 305 -2.37 18.08 10.15
CA ASN A 305 -1.92 17.76 11.50
C ASN A 305 -3.05 17.91 12.57
N GLU A 306 -4.28 17.55 12.18
CA GLU A 306 -5.48 17.64 13.01
C GLU A 306 -5.95 16.27 13.49
N VAL A 307 -6.34 16.17 14.76
CA VAL A 307 -6.93 14.94 15.32
C VAL A 307 -8.37 15.17 15.75
N ARG A 308 -9.23 14.19 15.49
CA ARG A 308 -10.66 14.19 15.83
C ARG A 308 -11.02 12.87 16.48
N ALA A 309 -11.58 12.92 17.69
CA ALA A 309 -12.14 11.73 18.31
C ALA A 309 -13.48 11.39 17.66
N VAL A 310 -13.69 10.09 17.40
CA VAL A 310 -14.97 9.57 16.92
C VAL A 310 -15.61 8.83 18.07
N LYS A 311 -16.84 9.22 18.40
CA LYS A 311 -17.60 8.56 19.46
C LYS A 311 -18.08 7.20 18.93
N PRO A 312 -17.66 6.07 19.52
CA PRO A 312 -18.30 4.80 19.21
C PRO A 312 -19.71 4.77 19.81
N GLU A 313 -20.61 3.97 19.25
CA GLU A 313 -21.88 3.68 19.92
C GLU A 313 -21.59 3.10 21.32
N GLY A 314 -22.03 3.79 22.37
CA GLY A 314 -21.78 3.41 23.77
C GLY A 314 -20.40 3.74 24.35
N GLY A 315 -19.49 4.38 23.60
CA GLY A 315 -18.15 4.74 24.10
C GLY A 315 -18.07 6.15 24.71
N THR A 316 -16.99 6.39 25.47
CA THR A 316 -16.63 7.71 26.03
C THR A 316 -15.47 8.34 25.27
N ILE A 317 -15.50 9.67 25.14
CA ILE A 317 -14.38 10.49 24.68
C ILE A 317 -13.91 11.29 25.88
N THR A 318 -12.60 11.29 26.14
CA THR A 318 -11.99 12.07 27.22
C THR A 318 -10.89 12.95 26.65
N GLY A 319 -10.82 14.21 27.07
CA GLY A 319 -9.78 15.15 26.69
C GLY A 319 -9.34 15.99 27.87
N GLU A 320 -8.04 16.16 28.01
CA GLU A 320 -7.42 17.08 28.95
C GLU A 320 -6.67 18.13 28.14
N PHE A 321 -7.01 19.40 28.35
CA PHE A 321 -6.40 20.54 27.64
C PHE A 321 -5.79 21.46 28.67
N VAL A 322 -4.55 21.86 28.47
CA VAL A 322 -3.89 22.79 29.37
C VAL A 322 -4.24 24.20 28.88
N GLU A 323 -4.90 25.00 29.71
CA GLU A 323 -5.05 26.41 29.42
C GLU A 323 -3.65 27.03 29.32
N GLY A 324 -3.28 27.46 28.13
CA GLY A 324 -2.06 28.25 27.95
C GLY A 324 -2.16 29.46 28.85
N GLU A 325 -1.15 29.68 29.69
CA GLU A 325 -1.02 30.89 30.49
C GLU A 325 -1.16 32.09 29.55
N ALA A 326 -2.33 32.74 29.59
CA ALA A 326 -2.57 33.96 28.86
C ALA A 326 -1.49 34.92 29.32
N ALA A 327 -0.64 35.36 28.38
CA ALA A 327 0.33 36.41 28.62
C ALA A 327 -0.36 37.52 29.43
N GLY A 328 0.15 37.73 30.64
CA GLY A 328 -0.58 38.38 31.73
C GLY A 328 -1.29 39.65 31.29
N THR A 329 -2.60 39.69 31.54
CA THR A 329 -3.31 40.95 31.70
C THR A 329 -2.62 41.70 32.83
N PRO A 330 -2.10 42.92 32.63
CA PRO A 330 -1.54 43.69 33.73
C PRO A 330 -2.67 43.98 34.71
N SER A 331 -2.63 43.30 35.86
CA SER A 331 -3.47 43.59 37.01
C SER A 331 -3.26 45.07 37.35
N THR A 332 -4.26 45.88 37.03
CA THR A 332 -4.28 47.30 37.36
C THR A 332 -4.33 47.39 38.87
N ALA A 333 -3.20 47.72 39.49
CA ALA A 333 -3.12 48.00 40.91
C ALA A 333 -4.07 49.17 41.24
N PRO A 334 -4.82 49.13 42.35
CA PRO A 334 -5.63 50.27 42.77
C PRO A 334 -4.70 51.45 43.13
N PRO A 335 -5.08 52.70 42.84
CA PRO A 335 -4.26 53.85 43.17
C PRO A 335 -4.10 53.98 44.70
N PRO A 336 -2.93 54.45 45.18
CA PRO A 336 -2.67 54.62 46.61
C PRO A 336 -3.56 55.72 47.19
N ALA A 337 -4.14 55.44 48.36
CA ALA A 337 -4.93 56.38 49.13
C ALA A 337 -4.05 57.55 49.63
N THR A 338 -4.51 58.77 49.36
CA THR A 338 -3.90 60.02 49.83
C THR A 338 -3.98 60.11 51.36
N PRO A 339 -2.90 60.43 52.08
CA PRO A 339 -2.97 60.68 53.52
C PRO A 339 -3.64 62.04 53.82
N PRO A 340 -4.36 62.16 54.95
CA PRO A 340 -4.97 63.42 55.36
C PRO A 340 -3.89 64.40 55.83
N ASN A 341 -4.00 65.64 55.37
CA ASN A 341 -3.12 66.75 55.75
C ASN A 341 -3.43 67.21 57.19
N PRO A 342 -2.42 67.54 58.02
CA PRO A 342 -2.61 68.12 59.35
C PRO A 342 -3.01 69.60 59.31
#